data_AF-A0A142X2B4-F1
#
_entry.id   AF-A0A142X2B4-F1
#
_cell.length_a   1.000
_cell.length_b   1.000
_cell.length_c   1.000
_cell.angle_alpha   90.00
_cell.angle_beta   90.00
_cell.angle_gamma   90.00
#
_symmetry.space_group_name_H-M   'P 1'
#
loop_
_entity.id
_entity.type
_entity.pdbx_description
1 polymer ?
#
loop_
_entity_poly.entity_id
_entity_poly.type
_entity_poly.pdbx_seq_one_letter_code
_entity_poly.pdbx_strand_id
1 'polypeptide(L)'
;MPPSAPAPAPAPAPVLRRSRWPRPIWLVPLAMTLCLVASAQEAPRPALPTIAWELIPPAQQYTRLLSIPSVRRAIGVEEIPTELLQELGAKDDVARKDGSASKEPDRVPSERPDESSSKRLAERIEERLGKEAARRLEELRYQSLGLKFALRADPGLAQELKVSEDQRTRIDALPIGGLPPRLGGGDSKEVQEKELAILDDTQREKWVARRGPHYEDRLPLLLAVQSQPHRLRVPPYLSGASYAALLVDPAVQEHLKLSAGDRTRADRLAGELKEGDREIASQHPAEVEAAELVKMAEERRTAVRESIAKALSKPVERRLSEILRQNQGLLPGLRADPEIARGIALTPQQLQEIALLFQSGTLPRPPRPTDDPGDLQGQFREYRRRVDDILAEEVLTEEQRETWREMTGEPADLQVFVLPFLPNLPPGVVQASR
;
A
#
# COMPACT_ATOMS: atom_id res chain seq x y z
N MET A 1 73.78 56.77 21.16
CA MET A 1 72.89 56.48 20.03
C MET A 1 71.47 56.38 20.53
N PRO A 2 70.65 57.43 20.35
CA PRO A 2 69.21 57.35 20.54
C PRO A 2 68.49 56.96 19.22
N PRO A 3 67.38 56.20 19.31
CA PRO A 3 66.74 55.53 18.18
C PRO A 3 65.78 56.42 17.36
N SER A 4 65.61 55.99 16.11
CA SER A 4 64.88 56.60 15.00
C SER A 4 63.39 56.86 15.25
N ALA A 5 62.91 57.98 14.69
CA ALA A 5 61.50 58.38 14.64
C ALA A 5 60.68 57.57 13.60
N PRO A 6 59.39 57.29 13.87
CA PRO A 6 58.51 56.56 12.95
C PRO A 6 57.93 57.42 11.81
N ALA A 7 57.65 56.76 10.69
CA ALA A 7 57.20 57.30 9.39
C ALA A 7 55.73 57.77 9.37
N PRO A 8 55.37 58.70 8.45
CA PRO A 8 54.03 59.28 8.36
C PRO A 8 52.99 58.38 7.66
N ALA A 9 51.72 58.56 8.05
CA ALA A 9 50.55 57.81 7.61
C ALA A 9 50.08 58.17 6.17
N PRO A 10 49.41 57.24 5.45
CA PRO A 10 48.99 57.43 4.05
C PRO A 10 47.70 58.25 3.88
N ALA A 11 47.61 58.93 2.74
CA ALA A 11 46.53 59.82 2.33
C ALA A 11 45.24 59.09 1.88
N PRO A 12 44.05 59.71 2.00
CA PRO A 12 42.77 59.09 1.64
C PRO A 12 42.47 59.09 0.13
N ALA A 13 41.73 58.07 -0.30
CA ALA A 13 41.35 57.77 -1.68
C ALA A 13 40.23 58.69 -2.24
N PRO A 14 40.10 58.83 -3.58
CA PRO A 14 39.24 59.83 -4.22
C PRO A 14 37.76 59.42 -4.32
N VAL A 15 36.90 60.44 -4.20
CA VAL A 15 35.43 60.39 -4.28
C VAL A 15 34.97 60.40 -5.75
N LEU A 16 34.18 59.39 -6.15
CA LEU A 16 33.59 59.30 -7.49
C LEU A 16 32.34 60.19 -7.64
N ARG A 17 32.37 61.09 -8.65
CA ARG A 17 31.25 61.92 -9.10
C ARG A 17 30.23 61.10 -9.89
N ARG A 18 28.94 61.19 -9.52
CA ARG A 18 27.81 60.65 -10.28
C ARG A 18 27.43 61.57 -11.45
N SER A 19 27.40 61.03 -12.66
CA SER A 19 26.93 61.70 -13.88
C SER A 19 25.41 61.59 -14.04
N ARG A 20 24.82 62.68 -14.53
CA ARG A 20 23.39 62.84 -14.85
C ARG A 20 23.08 62.16 -16.18
N TRP A 21 22.01 61.36 -16.22
CA TRP A 21 21.37 60.87 -17.45
C TRP A 21 19.99 61.53 -17.63
N PRO A 22 19.53 61.76 -18.87
CA PRO A 22 18.29 62.47 -19.15
C PRO A 22 17.06 61.58 -18.94
N ARG A 23 15.95 62.23 -18.56
CA ARG A 23 14.64 61.63 -18.28
C ARG A 23 13.99 61.07 -19.55
N PRO A 24 13.36 59.89 -19.51
CA PRO A 24 12.28 59.56 -20.43
C PRO A 24 10.92 59.98 -19.83
N ILE A 25 10.07 60.39 -20.76
CA ILE A 25 8.73 60.92 -20.65
C ILE A 25 7.75 59.85 -20.14
N TRP A 26 6.92 60.23 -19.17
CA TRP A 26 5.72 59.51 -18.76
C TRP A 26 4.59 59.85 -19.73
N LEU A 27 4.00 58.85 -20.37
CA LEU A 27 2.68 58.78 -21.04
C LEU A 27 2.68 57.37 -21.67
N VAL A 28 2.19 56.30 -21.04
CA VAL A 28 0.79 55.86 -20.96
C VAL A 28 0.81 54.58 -20.09
N PRO A 29 -0.09 54.41 -19.10
CA PRO A 29 -0.47 53.05 -18.69
C PRO A 29 -1.99 52.96 -18.60
N LEU A 30 -2.66 52.60 -19.69
CA LEU A 30 -4.07 52.22 -19.64
C LEU A 30 -4.49 51.32 -20.81
N ALA A 31 -3.78 50.21 -21.06
CA ALA A 31 -4.24 49.20 -22.04
C ALA A 31 -3.59 47.79 -21.90
N MET A 32 -3.04 47.42 -20.74
CA MET A 32 -2.53 46.05 -20.51
C MET A 32 -2.89 45.51 -19.13
N THR A 33 -4.17 45.62 -18.76
CA THR A 33 -4.70 45.01 -17.54
C THR A 33 -6.07 44.38 -17.80
N LEU A 34 -6.27 43.82 -19.00
CA LEU A 34 -7.54 43.20 -19.41
C LEU A 34 -7.42 41.97 -20.32
N CYS A 35 -6.24 41.34 -20.48
CA CYS A 35 -6.08 40.10 -21.27
C CYS A 35 -5.34 38.95 -20.56
N LEU A 36 -5.23 38.98 -19.24
CA LEU A 36 -4.69 37.85 -18.45
C LEU A 36 -5.64 37.47 -17.31
N VAL A 37 -6.94 37.47 -17.60
CA VAL A 37 -7.87 36.50 -16.97
C VAL A 37 -8.03 35.37 -17.98
N ALA A 38 -6.90 34.75 -18.36
CA ALA A 38 -6.95 33.41 -18.90
C ALA A 38 -7.44 32.56 -17.73
N SER A 39 -8.69 32.13 -17.83
CA SER A 39 -9.33 31.22 -16.88
C SER A 39 -8.32 30.21 -16.41
N ALA A 40 -7.90 30.32 -15.15
CA ALA A 40 -7.32 29.19 -14.44
C ALA A 40 -8.46 28.17 -14.33
N GLN A 41 -8.74 27.47 -15.43
CA GLN A 41 -9.34 26.16 -15.37
C GLN A 41 -8.34 25.38 -14.55
N GLU A 42 -8.67 25.15 -13.27
CA GLU A 42 -8.02 24.13 -12.46
C GLU A 42 -7.89 22.93 -13.40
N ALA A 43 -6.64 22.56 -13.73
CA ALA A 43 -6.39 21.38 -14.52
C ALA A 43 -7.25 20.27 -13.90
N PRO A 44 -8.12 19.59 -14.67
CA PRO A 44 -9.10 18.67 -14.11
C PRO A 44 -8.33 17.74 -13.19
N ARG A 45 -8.65 17.80 -11.89
CA ARG A 45 -7.98 16.95 -10.90
C ARG A 45 -8.10 15.54 -11.45
N PRO A 46 -6.98 14.82 -11.63
CA PRO A 46 -7.04 13.50 -12.23
C PRO A 46 -8.07 12.70 -11.44
N ALA A 47 -9.08 12.16 -12.14
CA ALA A 47 -10.12 11.38 -11.51
C ALA A 47 -9.43 10.30 -10.68
N LEU A 48 -9.65 10.31 -9.36
CA LEU A 48 -9.11 9.27 -8.50
C LEU A 48 -9.59 7.94 -9.07
N PRO A 49 -8.70 6.94 -9.24
CA PRO A 49 -9.09 5.66 -9.81
C PRO A 49 -10.26 5.11 -9.00
N THR A 50 -11.40 4.87 -9.67
CA THR A 50 -12.56 4.26 -9.04
C THR A 50 -12.19 2.83 -8.70
N ILE A 51 -11.86 2.60 -7.42
CA ILE A 51 -11.57 1.25 -6.93
C ILE A 51 -12.90 0.50 -6.93
N ALA A 52 -13.00 -0.49 -7.81
CA ALA A 52 -14.12 -1.40 -7.80
C ALA A 52 -13.91 -2.45 -6.69
N TRP A 53 -14.97 -2.69 -5.92
CA TRP A 53 -14.96 -3.63 -4.80
C TRP A 53 -15.86 -4.82 -5.13
N GLU A 54 -15.33 -6.01 -4.91
CA GLU A 54 -16.00 -7.28 -5.14
C GLU A 54 -16.18 -8.04 -3.83
N LEU A 55 -17.30 -8.76 -3.71
CA LEU A 55 -17.53 -9.68 -2.60
C LEU A 55 -16.54 -10.84 -2.69
N ILE A 56 -15.84 -11.15 -1.60
CA ILE A 56 -15.11 -12.42 -1.55
C ILE A 56 -16.10 -13.60 -1.42
N PRO A 57 -15.73 -14.82 -1.84
CA PRO A 57 -16.60 -15.98 -1.72
C PRO A 57 -17.08 -16.22 -0.27
N PRO A 58 -18.32 -16.70 -0.06
CA PRO A 58 -18.89 -16.91 1.29
C PRO A 58 -17.99 -17.73 2.23
N ALA A 59 -17.32 -18.78 1.72
CA ALA A 59 -16.39 -19.57 2.51
C ALA A 59 -15.22 -18.72 3.06
N GLN A 60 -14.62 -17.87 2.22
CA GLN A 60 -13.60 -16.92 2.67
C GLN A 60 -14.15 -15.90 3.65
N GLN A 61 -15.42 -15.50 3.51
CA GLN A 61 -16.05 -14.57 4.46
C GLN A 61 -16.09 -15.15 5.86
N TYR A 62 -16.58 -16.39 6.00
CA TYR A 62 -16.63 -17.06 7.30
C TYR A 62 -15.22 -17.35 7.84
N THR A 63 -14.28 -17.81 7.02
CA THR A 63 -12.88 -18.01 7.43
C THR A 63 -12.27 -16.73 8.00
N ARG A 64 -12.47 -15.57 7.34
CA ARG A 64 -11.95 -14.28 7.81
C ARG A 64 -12.56 -13.83 9.13
N LEU A 65 -13.85 -14.10 9.36
CA LEU A 65 -14.48 -13.78 10.65
C LEU A 65 -13.96 -14.70 11.75
N LEU A 66 -13.89 -15.99 11.46
CA LEU A 66 -13.46 -17.04 12.37
C LEU A 66 -11.97 -16.96 12.76
N SER A 67 -11.12 -16.36 11.92
CA SER A 67 -9.71 -16.15 12.25
C SER A 67 -9.51 -15.13 13.38
N ILE A 68 -10.48 -14.24 13.61
CA ILE A 68 -10.37 -13.16 14.60
C ILE A 68 -10.74 -13.65 16.00
N PRO A 69 -9.82 -13.58 16.99
CA PRO A 69 -10.09 -14.05 18.35
C PRO A 69 -11.28 -13.38 19.04
N SER A 70 -11.50 -12.09 18.80
CA SER A 70 -12.64 -11.37 19.39
C SER A 70 -13.98 -11.85 18.83
N VAL A 71 -14.05 -12.17 17.53
CA VAL A 71 -15.24 -12.76 16.89
C VAL A 71 -15.52 -14.14 17.48
N ARG A 72 -14.49 -14.98 17.65
CA ARG A 72 -14.61 -16.30 18.31
C ARG A 72 -15.22 -16.20 19.71
N ARG A 73 -14.72 -15.28 20.53
CA ARG A 73 -15.31 -14.97 21.85
C ARG A 73 -16.77 -14.51 21.73
N ALA A 74 -17.07 -13.64 20.75
CA ALA A 74 -18.41 -13.09 20.56
C ALA A 74 -19.45 -14.14 20.14
N ILE A 75 -19.04 -15.21 19.45
CA ILE A 75 -19.90 -16.33 19.08
C ILE A 75 -19.89 -17.47 20.12
N GLY A 76 -19.11 -17.34 21.20
CA GLY A 76 -19.02 -18.35 22.26
C GLY A 76 -18.23 -19.61 21.88
N VAL A 77 -17.26 -19.49 20.96
CA VAL A 77 -16.43 -20.62 20.48
C VAL A 77 -14.97 -20.33 20.81
N GLU A 78 -14.33 -21.17 21.63
CA GLU A 78 -12.90 -21.01 21.96
C GLU A 78 -12.00 -21.58 20.86
N GLU A 79 -12.33 -22.80 20.40
CA GLU A 79 -11.60 -23.52 19.37
C GLU A 79 -12.51 -23.85 18.19
N ILE A 80 -12.00 -23.66 16.97
CA ILE A 80 -12.75 -23.95 15.75
C ILE A 80 -12.41 -25.39 15.33
N PRO A 81 -13.42 -26.25 15.05
CA PRO A 81 -13.17 -27.57 14.51
C PRO A 81 -12.29 -27.50 13.25
N THR A 82 -11.18 -28.24 13.25
CA THR A 82 -10.22 -28.27 12.13
C THR A 82 -10.89 -28.66 10.82
N GLU A 83 -11.88 -29.55 10.88
CA GLU A 83 -12.67 -30.00 9.73
C GLU A 83 -13.45 -28.85 9.11
N LEU A 84 -13.99 -27.93 9.93
CA LEU A 84 -14.71 -26.76 9.43
C LEU A 84 -13.74 -25.82 8.68
N LEU A 85 -12.55 -25.59 9.21
CA LEU A 85 -11.53 -24.77 8.53
C LEU A 85 -11.05 -25.41 7.23
N GLN A 86 -10.88 -26.73 7.21
CA GLN A 86 -10.54 -27.48 5.99
C GLN A 86 -11.66 -27.40 4.95
N GLU A 87 -12.93 -27.57 5.35
CA GLU A 87 -14.07 -27.45 4.45
C GLU A 87 -14.24 -26.04 3.87
N LEU A 88 -13.94 -25.01 4.68
CA LEU A 88 -13.93 -23.62 4.24
C LEU A 88 -12.75 -23.29 3.32
N GLY A 89 -11.58 -23.91 3.53
CA GLY A 89 -10.37 -23.68 2.73
C GLY A 89 -10.26 -24.50 1.44
N ALA A 90 -10.75 -25.75 1.44
CA ALA A 90 -10.54 -26.69 0.34
C ALA A 90 -11.27 -26.33 -0.96
N LYS A 91 -12.30 -25.46 -0.91
CA LYS A 91 -13.05 -25.07 -2.11
C LYS A 91 -12.31 -24.07 -3.00
N ASP A 92 -11.38 -23.28 -2.46
CA ASP A 92 -10.62 -22.31 -3.25
C ASP A 92 -9.56 -22.97 -4.14
N ASP A 93 -9.03 -24.13 -3.73
CA ASP A 93 -8.05 -24.88 -4.52
C ASP A 93 -8.67 -25.66 -5.68
N VAL A 94 -9.91 -26.12 -5.53
CA VAL A 94 -10.63 -26.87 -6.58
C VAL A 94 -11.09 -25.95 -7.70
N ALA A 95 -11.57 -24.75 -7.40
CA ALA A 95 -11.96 -23.76 -8.41
C ALA A 95 -10.77 -23.25 -9.26
N ARG A 96 -9.53 -23.37 -8.74
CA ARG A 96 -8.31 -22.98 -9.47
C ARG A 96 -7.65 -24.12 -10.24
N LYS A 97 -7.82 -25.38 -9.81
CA LYS A 97 -7.18 -26.55 -10.46
C LYS A 97 -7.83 -26.97 -11.78
N ASP A 98 -9.08 -26.58 -12.05
CA ASP A 98 -9.74 -26.84 -13.34
C ASP A 98 -9.39 -25.80 -14.43
N GLY A 99 -8.39 -24.94 -14.18
CA GLY A 99 -7.75 -24.06 -15.16
C GLY A 99 -6.92 -24.82 -16.20
N SER A 100 -7.57 -25.70 -16.97
CA SER A 100 -7.10 -26.12 -18.28
C SER A 100 -6.85 -24.87 -19.12
N ALA A 101 -5.62 -24.73 -19.61
CA ALA A 101 -5.13 -23.64 -20.44
C ALA A 101 -5.90 -23.54 -21.77
N SER A 102 -7.10 -22.98 -21.74
CA SER A 102 -7.79 -22.50 -22.92
C SER A 102 -7.42 -21.03 -23.12
N LYS A 103 -6.78 -20.76 -24.27
CA LYS A 103 -6.36 -19.43 -24.73
C LYS A 103 -7.58 -18.58 -25.09
N GLU A 104 -8.33 -18.08 -24.11
CA GLU A 104 -9.26 -16.97 -24.31
C GLU A 104 -9.25 -16.07 -23.06
N PRO A 105 -8.57 -14.90 -23.09
CA PRO A 105 -8.37 -14.07 -21.91
C PRO A 105 -9.56 -13.16 -21.55
N ASP A 106 -10.75 -13.31 -22.14
CA ASP A 106 -11.85 -12.31 -22.01
C ASP A 106 -13.16 -12.82 -21.38
N ARG A 107 -13.17 -14.01 -20.76
CA ARG A 107 -14.33 -14.46 -19.98
C ARG A 107 -13.92 -14.88 -18.58
N VAL A 108 -13.90 -13.90 -17.68
CA VAL A 108 -14.05 -14.18 -16.24
C VAL A 108 -15.36 -14.97 -16.09
N PRO A 109 -15.34 -16.17 -15.49
CA PRO A 109 -16.58 -16.88 -15.17
C PRO A 109 -17.32 -16.03 -14.14
N SER A 110 -18.30 -15.24 -14.59
CA SER A 110 -19.26 -14.61 -13.69
C SER A 110 -20.28 -15.66 -13.23
N GLU A 111 -19.80 -16.77 -12.67
CA GLU A 111 -20.67 -17.70 -11.99
C GLU A 111 -21.15 -16.99 -10.73
N ARG A 112 -22.38 -16.46 -10.81
CA ARG A 112 -23.08 -15.99 -9.63
C ARG A 112 -22.99 -17.11 -8.58
N PRO A 113 -22.63 -16.80 -7.33
CA PRO A 113 -22.57 -17.82 -6.30
C PRO A 113 -23.91 -18.54 -6.27
N ASP A 114 -23.89 -19.84 -6.57
CA ASP A 114 -25.08 -20.67 -6.54
C ASP A 114 -25.71 -20.52 -5.15
N GLU A 115 -26.97 -20.08 -5.08
CA GLU A 115 -27.72 -19.88 -3.84
C GLU A 115 -27.71 -21.16 -2.99
N SER A 116 -27.61 -22.33 -3.64
CA SER A 116 -27.46 -23.63 -3.00
C SER A 116 -26.14 -23.77 -2.22
N SER A 117 -25.07 -23.08 -2.63
CA SER A 117 -23.74 -23.17 -2.02
C SER A 117 -23.65 -22.43 -0.69
N SER A 118 -24.23 -21.22 -0.61
CA SER A 118 -24.23 -20.40 0.61
C SER A 118 -25.12 -21.01 1.70
N LYS A 119 -26.30 -21.50 1.33
CA LYS A 119 -27.22 -22.15 2.26
C LYS A 119 -26.62 -23.44 2.85
N ARG A 120 -26.05 -24.31 2.00
CA ARG A 120 -25.35 -25.53 2.47
C ARG A 120 -24.18 -25.20 3.39
N LEU A 121 -23.51 -24.07 3.16
CA LEU A 121 -22.42 -23.65 4.01
C LEU A 121 -22.90 -23.17 5.39
N ALA A 122 -23.97 -22.38 5.42
CA ALA A 122 -24.61 -21.97 6.67
C ALA A 122 -25.11 -23.17 7.49
N GLU A 123 -25.73 -24.16 6.83
CA GLU A 123 -26.19 -25.41 7.46
C GLU A 123 -25.01 -26.19 8.10
N ARG A 124 -23.86 -26.26 7.41
CA ARG A 124 -22.64 -26.89 7.96
C ARG A 124 -22.06 -26.13 9.14
N ILE A 125 -22.04 -24.80 9.08
CA ILE A 125 -21.58 -23.97 10.19
C ILE A 125 -22.48 -24.18 11.41
N GLU A 126 -23.80 -24.25 11.21
CA GLU A 126 -24.77 -24.57 12.28
C GLU A 126 -24.56 -25.98 12.84
N GLU A 127 -24.31 -26.98 12.00
CA GLU A 127 -24.01 -28.35 12.44
C GLU A 127 -22.74 -28.41 13.29
N ARG A 128 -21.70 -27.66 12.93
CA ARG A 128 -20.37 -27.72 13.59
C ARG A 128 -20.25 -26.82 14.82
N LEU A 129 -20.81 -25.61 14.78
CA LEU A 129 -20.67 -24.62 15.86
C LEU A 129 -21.91 -24.55 16.75
N GLY A 130 -23.02 -25.14 16.32
CA GLY A 130 -24.32 -25.00 16.95
C GLY A 130 -25.08 -23.77 16.45
N LYS A 131 -26.41 -23.83 16.59
CA LYS A 131 -27.35 -22.85 16.06
C LYS A 131 -27.10 -21.41 16.54
N GLU A 132 -26.79 -21.25 17.82
CA GLU A 132 -26.57 -19.91 18.41
C GLU A 132 -25.29 -19.26 17.88
N ALA A 133 -24.19 -20.01 17.87
CA ALA A 133 -22.91 -19.52 17.36
C ALA A 133 -22.99 -19.23 15.84
N ALA A 134 -23.65 -20.10 15.08
CA ALA A 134 -23.86 -19.89 13.64
C ALA A 134 -24.73 -18.66 13.36
N ARG A 135 -25.82 -18.45 14.11
CA ARG A 135 -26.64 -17.24 14.04
C ARG A 135 -25.79 -16.00 14.31
N ARG A 136 -25.02 -16.01 15.41
CA ARG A 136 -24.20 -14.86 15.78
C ARG A 136 -23.08 -14.59 14.77
N LEU A 137 -22.51 -15.62 14.17
CA LEU A 137 -21.52 -15.48 13.10
C LEU A 137 -22.13 -14.83 11.85
N GLU A 138 -23.36 -15.21 11.48
CA GLU A 138 -24.08 -14.60 10.35
C GLU A 138 -24.45 -13.13 10.61
N GLU A 139 -24.87 -12.80 11.84
CA GLU A 139 -25.07 -11.41 12.27
C GLU A 139 -23.81 -10.56 12.06
N LEU A 140 -22.65 -11.07 12.52
CA LEU A 140 -21.36 -10.39 12.35
C LEU A 140 -20.95 -10.28 10.88
N ARG A 141 -21.26 -11.29 10.05
CA ARG A 141 -21.05 -11.24 8.60
C ARG A 141 -21.85 -10.10 7.96
N TYR A 142 -23.14 -9.96 8.29
CA TYR A 142 -23.96 -8.85 7.79
C TYR A 142 -23.48 -7.48 8.29
N GLN A 143 -23.06 -7.37 9.56
CA GLN A 143 -22.49 -6.12 10.09
C GLN A 143 -21.21 -5.72 9.35
N SER A 144 -20.37 -6.70 9.01
CA SER A 144 -19.12 -6.48 8.27
C SER A 144 -19.37 -6.07 6.81
N LEU A 145 -20.36 -6.68 6.15
CA LEU A 145 -20.73 -6.36 4.77
C LEU A 145 -21.43 -5.01 4.63
N GLY A 146 -22.24 -4.62 5.62
CA GLY A 146 -23.23 -3.56 5.46
C GLY A 146 -24.37 -3.97 4.54
N LEU A 147 -25.47 -3.20 4.55
CA LEU A 147 -26.68 -3.51 3.79
C LEU A 147 -26.40 -3.63 2.27
N LYS A 148 -25.54 -2.75 1.74
CA LYS A 148 -25.17 -2.73 0.32
C LYS A 148 -24.64 -4.08 -0.18
N PHE A 149 -23.70 -4.67 0.54
CA PHE A 149 -23.09 -5.92 0.12
C PHE A 149 -23.83 -7.15 0.67
N ALA A 150 -24.54 -7.03 1.79
CA ALA A 150 -25.43 -8.07 2.29
C ALA A 150 -26.54 -8.42 1.26
N LEU A 151 -27.18 -7.41 0.66
CA LEU A 151 -28.20 -7.62 -0.39
C LEU A 151 -27.66 -8.27 -1.67
N ARG A 152 -26.35 -8.17 -1.92
CA ARG A 152 -25.68 -8.81 -3.06
C ARG A 152 -25.23 -10.22 -2.72
N ALA A 153 -24.75 -10.43 -1.48
CA ALA A 153 -24.29 -11.72 -0.99
C ALA A 153 -25.45 -12.68 -0.66
N ASP A 154 -26.63 -12.15 -0.36
CA ASP A 154 -27.83 -12.91 -0.01
C ASP A 154 -29.05 -12.37 -0.77
N PRO A 155 -29.39 -12.98 -1.93
CA PRO A 155 -30.60 -12.64 -2.68
C PRO A 155 -31.89 -12.86 -1.90
N GLY A 156 -31.92 -13.82 -0.97
CA GLY A 156 -33.05 -14.10 -0.09
C GLY A 156 -33.34 -12.94 0.85
N LEU A 157 -32.30 -12.31 1.40
CA LEU A 157 -32.43 -11.09 2.19
C LEU A 157 -33.07 -9.96 1.39
N ALA A 158 -32.68 -9.78 0.12
CA ALA A 158 -33.27 -8.75 -0.74
C ALA A 158 -34.77 -8.98 -1.00
N GLN A 159 -35.18 -10.24 -1.17
CA GLN A 159 -36.58 -10.62 -1.32
C GLN A 159 -37.37 -10.42 -0.02
N GLU A 160 -36.79 -10.78 1.13
CA GLU A 160 -37.41 -10.63 2.46
C GLU A 160 -37.66 -9.16 2.82
N LEU A 161 -36.68 -8.30 2.54
CA LEU A 161 -36.75 -6.87 2.76
C LEU A 161 -37.59 -6.16 1.68
N LYS A 162 -37.87 -6.80 0.53
CA LYS A 162 -38.62 -6.18 -0.58
C LYS A 162 -38.07 -4.81 -0.98
N VAL A 163 -36.74 -4.70 -1.05
CA VAL A 163 -36.06 -3.43 -1.35
C VAL A 163 -36.41 -2.98 -2.77
N SER A 164 -36.98 -1.76 -2.91
CA SER A 164 -37.31 -1.18 -4.21
C SER A 164 -36.05 -0.81 -5.02
N GLU A 165 -36.21 -0.58 -6.33
CA GLU A 165 -35.11 -0.18 -7.20
C GLU A 165 -34.50 1.18 -6.81
N ASP A 166 -35.33 2.14 -6.39
CA ASP A 166 -34.87 3.43 -5.85
C ASP A 166 -34.03 3.24 -4.58
N GLN A 167 -34.52 2.46 -3.62
CA GLN A 167 -33.78 2.13 -2.41
C GLN A 167 -32.46 1.43 -2.73
N ARG A 168 -32.46 0.48 -3.67
CA ARG A 168 -31.24 -0.20 -4.12
C ARG A 168 -30.22 0.78 -4.71
N THR A 169 -30.67 1.71 -5.54
CA THR A 169 -29.81 2.77 -6.11
C THR A 169 -29.20 3.65 -5.02
N ARG A 170 -30.00 4.07 -4.03
CA ARG A 170 -29.54 4.87 -2.88
C ARG A 170 -28.56 4.09 -2.00
N ILE A 171 -28.82 2.80 -1.76
CA ILE A 171 -27.93 1.91 -1.02
C ILE A 171 -26.60 1.71 -1.76
N ASP A 172 -26.64 1.51 -3.08
CA ASP A 172 -25.44 1.34 -3.90
C ASP A 172 -24.59 2.62 -3.96
N ALA A 173 -25.19 3.80 -3.79
CA ALA A 173 -24.49 5.07 -3.68
C ALA A 173 -23.81 5.30 -2.32
N LEU A 174 -24.11 4.50 -1.29
CA LEU A 174 -23.48 4.64 0.02
C LEU A 174 -22.00 4.24 -0.03
N PRO A 175 -21.15 4.93 0.77
CA PRO A 175 -19.78 4.51 0.97
C PRO A 175 -19.72 3.19 1.76
N ILE A 176 -18.56 2.55 1.72
CA ILE A 176 -18.32 1.29 2.42
C ILE A 176 -17.92 1.59 3.87
N GLY A 177 -18.68 1.09 4.84
CA GLY A 177 -18.39 1.26 6.26
C GLY A 177 -17.00 0.72 6.63
N GLY A 178 -16.23 1.50 7.40
CA GLY A 178 -14.91 1.11 7.90
C GLY A 178 -13.76 1.31 6.92
N LEU A 179 -14.05 1.70 5.68
CA LEU A 179 -13.04 2.09 4.70
C LEU A 179 -12.73 3.60 4.76
N PRO A 180 -11.49 4.03 4.44
CA PRO A 180 -11.17 5.44 4.25
C PRO A 180 -11.94 6.10 3.09
N PRO A 181 -12.33 7.40 3.18
CA PRO A 181 -13.05 8.10 2.10
C PRO A 181 -12.40 8.06 0.72
N ARG A 182 -11.06 8.11 0.65
CA ARG A 182 -10.31 8.02 -0.61
C ARG A 182 -10.48 6.69 -1.36
N LEU A 183 -10.97 5.65 -0.66
CA LEU A 183 -11.22 4.32 -1.21
C LEU A 183 -12.73 4.08 -1.44
N GLY A 184 -13.56 5.12 -1.37
CA GLY A 184 -15.02 5.00 -1.41
C GLY A 184 -15.64 4.60 -0.07
N GLY A 185 -14.93 4.80 1.04
CA GLY A 185 -15.36 4.41 2.38
C GLY A 185 -15.96 5.53 3.25
N GLY A 186 -16.46 5.17 4.41
CA GLY A 186 -17.02 6.09 5.41
C GLY A 186 -16.94 5.51 6.83
N ASP A 187 -17.25 6.33 7.82
CA ASP A 187 -17.39 5.86 9.20
C ASP A 187 -18.50 4.79 9.27
N SER A 188 -18.23 3.66 9.94
CA SER A 188 -19.15 2.53 9.96
C SER A 188 -20.49 2.87 10.58
N LYS A 189 -20.51 3.70 11.63
CA LYS A 189 -21.75 4.09 12.32
C LYS A 189 -22.56 5.05 11.47
N GLU A 190 -21.91 6.05 10.88
CA GLU A 190 -22.58 6.99 9.96
C GLU A 190 -23.16 6.29 8.73
N VAL A 191 -22.45 5.31 8.16
CA VAL A 191 -22.94 4.51 7.04
C VAL A 191 -24.17 3.71 7.46
N GLN A 192 -24.14 3.05 8.61
CA GLN A 192 -25.29 2.29 9.14
C GLN A 192 -26.51 3.18 9.38
N GLU A 193 -26.34 4.37 9.93
CA GLU A 193 -27.44 5.33 10.11
C GLU A 193 -28.08 5.72 8.76
N LYS A 194 -27.25 5.93 7.73
CA LYS A 194 -27.72 6.22 6.36
C LYS A 194 -28.42 5.01 5.72
N GLU A 195 -27.95 3.79 5.95
CA GLU A 195 -28.62 2.56 5.50
C GLU A 195 -30.04 2.47 6.09
N LEU A 196 -30.17 2.65 7.40
CA LEU A 196 -31.46 2.58 8.11
C LEU A 196 -32.43 3.69 7.67
N ALA A 197 -31.91 4.85 7.28
CA ALA A 197 -32.71 5.96 6.76
C ALA A 197 -33.25 5.74 5.33
N ILE A 198 -32.73 4.76 4.58
CA ILE A 198 -33.25 4.38 3.26
C ILE A 198 -34.42 3.38 3.39
N LEU A 199 -34.42 2.58 4.46
CA LEU A 199 -35.43 1.57 4.73
C LEU A 199 -36.68 2.15 5.42
N ASP A 200 -37.86 1.62 5.11
CA ASP A 200 -39.07 1.85 5.89
C ASP A 200 -38.99 1.15 7.26
N ASP A 201 -39.95 1.42 8.15
CA ASP A 201 -39.91 0.90 9.52
C ASP A 201 -39.94 -0.65 9.58
N THR A 202 -40.74 -1.30 8.73
CA THR A 202 -40.82 -2.77 8.69
C THR A 202 -39.54 -3.40 8.15
N GLN A 203 -38.96 -2.80 7.11
CA GLN A 203 -37.67 -3.21 6.54
C GLN A 203 -36.54 -3.01 7.53
N ARG A 204 -36.56 -1.88 8.26
CA ARG A 204 -35.57 -1.53 9.28
C ARG A 204 -35.58 -2.54 10.41
N GLU A 205 -36.75 -2.89 10.94
CA GLU A 205 -36.88 -3.91 11.98
C GLU A 205 -36.30 -5.26 11.55
N LYS A 206 -36.63 -5.72 10.34
CA LYS A 206 -36.09 -6.96 9.78
C LYS A 206 -34.58 -6.91 9.60
N TRP A 207 -34.04 -5.82 9.07
CA TRP A 207 -32.60 -5.65 8.89
C TRP A 207 -31.86 -5.62 10.23
N VAL A 208 -32.39 -4.92 11.22
CA VAL A 208 -31.84 -4.90 12.59
C VAL A 208 -31.88 -6.28 13.22
N ALA A 209 -32.97 -7.04 13.03
CA ALA A 209 -33.07 -8.42 13.52
C ALA A 209 -32.06 -9.35 12.82
N ARG A 210 -31.80 -9.17 11.52
CA ARG A 210 -30.84 -9.97 10.75
C ARG A 210 -29.39 -9.69 11.13
N ARG A 211 -29.02 -8.42 11.30
CA ARG A 211 -27.64 -8.02 11.63
C ARG A 211 -27.31 -8.15 13.12
N GLY A 212 -28.32 -8.30 13.97
CA GLY A 212 -28.16 -8.39 15.42
C GLY A 212 -27.69 -7.08 16.08
N PRO A 213 -27.37 -7.11 17.39
CA PRO A 213 -26.83 -5.96 18.10
C PRO A 213 -25.44 -5.59 17.58
N HIS A 214 -25.15 -4.28 17.56
CA HIS A 214 -23.88 -3.74 17.11
C HIS A 214 -22.71 -4.39 17.85
N TYR A 215 -21.73 -4.85 17.09
CA TYR A 215 -20.49 -5.38 17.61
C TYR A 215 -19.46 -4.26 17.74
N GLU A 216 -18.96 -4.05 18.97
CA GLU A 216 -18.10 -2.93 19.30
C GLU A 216 -16.68 -3.07 18.74
N ASP A 217 -16.19 -4.31 18.63
CA ASP A 217 -14.87 -4.56 18.07
C ASP A 217 -14.89 -4.43 16.54
N ARG A 218 -13.71 -4.17 15.98
CA ARG A 218 -13.53 -4.00 14.55
C ARG A 218 -13.74 -5.33 13.81
N LEU A 219 -14.70 -5.34 12.89
CA LEU A 219 -14.90 -6.43 11.94
C LEU A 219 -13.96 -6.30 10.72
N PRO A 220 -13.56 -7.43 10.10
CA PRO A 220 -12.74 -7.41 8.91
C PRO A 220 -13.54 -6.87 7.72
N LEU A 221 -12.86 -6.46 6.65
CA LEU A 221 -13.53 -6.20 5.38
C LEU A 221 -13.77 -7.53 4.66
N LEU A 222 -15.01 -7.79 4.27
CA LEU A 222 -15.41 -8.99 3.52
C LEU A 222 -15.50 -8.74 2.01
N LEU A 223 -14.70 -7.77 1.55
CA LEU A 223 -14.57 -7.37 0.16
C LEU A 223 -13.11 -7.51 -0.26
N ALA A 224 -12.91 -7.73 -1.55
CA ALA A 224 -11.64 -7.58 -2.23
C ALA A 224 -11.73 -6.41 -3.21
N VAL A 225 -10.59 -5.82 -3.54
CA VAL A 225 -10.51 -4.95 -4.71
C VAL A 225 -10.71 -5.85 -5.93
N GLN A 226 -11.74 -5.58 -6.74
CA GLN A 226 -11.92 -6.23 -8.03
C GLN A 226 -10.63 -6.02 -8.80
N SER A 227 -10.00 -7.12 -9.24
CA SER A 227 -8.61 -7.17 -9.73
C SER A 227 -8.17 -5.85 -10.32
N GLN A 228 -7.18 -5.20 -9.66
CA GLN A 228 -6.55 -4.00 -10.19
C GLN A 228 -6.13 -4.22 -11.65
N PRO A 229 -6.06 -3.17 -12.48
CA PRO A 229 -5.68 -3.30 -13.87
C PRO A 229 -4.50 -4.26 -14.00
N HIS A 230 -4.67 -5.30 -14.83
CA HIS A 230 -3.67 -6.32 -15.13
C HIS A 230 -2.31 -5.68 -15.48
N ARG A 231 -2.38 -4.45 -16.02
CA ARG A 231 -1.25 -3.62 -16.39
C ARG A 231 -0.92 -2.59 -15.30
N LEU A 232 0.31 -2.66 -14.81
CA LEU A 232 0.91 -1.72 -13.88
C LEU A 232 1.84 -0.77 -14.62
N ARG A 233 1.80 0.50 -14.25
CA ARG A 233 2.74 1.49 -14.79
C ARG A 233 4.18 1.10 -14.45
N VAL A 234 5.04 1.07 -15.46
CA VAL A 234 6.48 0.90 -15.27
C VAL A 234 7.02 2.18 -14.62
N PRO A 235 7.60 2.12 -13.41
CA PRO A 235 8.15 3.31 -12.78
C PRO A 235 9.43 3.73 -13.51
N PRO A 236 9.73 5.05 -13.58
CA PRO A 236 10.96 5.55 -14.20
C PRO A 236 12.22 5.19 -13.38
N TYR A 237 12.03 4.68 -12.16
CA TYR A 237 13.08 4.26 -11.25
C TYR A 237 12.76 2.86 -10.75
N LEU A 238 13.72 1.95 -10.93
CA LEU A 238 13.69 0.59 -10.42
C LEU A 238 14.61 0.52 -9.19
N SER A 239 15.32 -0.60 -9.01
CA SER A 239 16.26 -0.78 -7.91
C SER A 239 17.51 0.10 -8.05
N GLY A 240 17.97 0.41 -9.26
CA GLY A 240 19.21 1.15 -9.51
C GLY A 240 19.23 2.53 -8.86
N ALA A 241 18.15 3.29 -8.95
CA ALA A 241 18.04 4.62 -8.34
C ALA A 241 18.12 4.58 -6.80
N SER A 242 17.58 3.52 -6.18
CA SER A 242 17.62 3.35 -4.72
C SER A 242 19.05 3.09 -4.24
N TYR A 243 19.77 2.17 -4.90
CA TYR A 243 21.19 1.92 -4.61
C TYR A 243 22.07 3.13 -4.94
N ALA A 244 21.79 3.83 -6.04
CA ALA A 244 22.50 5.03 -6.42
C ALA A 244 22.36 6.14 -5.38
N ALA A 245 21.17 6.31 -4.78
CA ALA A 245 20.95 7.28 -3.71
C ALA A 245 21.82 6.97 -2.47
N LEU A 246 21.94 5.70 -2.09
CA LEU A 246 22.80 5.27 -0.98
C LEU A 246 24.30 5.43 -1.31
N LEU A 247 24.72 5.09 -2.54
CA LEU A 247 26.13 5.12 -2.93
C LEU A 247 26.75 6.53 -2.90
N VAL A 248 25.96 7.56 -3.18
CA VAL A 248 26.42 8.97 -3.20
C VAL A 248 26.18 9.69 -1.87
N ASP A 249 25.55 9.04 -0.90
CA ASP A 249 25.30 9.63 0.40
C ASP A 249 26.60 9.63 1.23
N PRO A 250 27.10 10.79 1.69
CA PRO A 250 28.36 10.87 2.41
C PRO A 250 28.40 10.03 3.70
N ALA A 251 27.29 9.96 4.44
CA ALA A 251 27.21 9.19 5.68
C ALA A 251 27.27 7.68 5.40
N VAL A 252 26.63 7.24 4.31
CA VAL A 252 26.77 5.85 3.84
C VAL A 252 28.20 5.56 3.39
N GLN A 253 28.84 6.45 2.62
CA GLN A 253 30.22 6.25 2.17
C GLN A 253 31.21 6.17 3.34
N GLU A 254 30.99 6.97 4.39
CA GLU A 254 31.77 6.91 5.64
C GLU A 254 31.50 5.62 6.41
N HIS A 255 30.23 5.22 6.57
CA HIS A 255 29.86 3.95 7.21
C HIS A 255 30.49 2.74 6.53
N LEU A 256 30.54 2.76 5.19
CA LEU A 256 31.18 1.73 4.36
C LEU A 256 32.70 1.86 4.30
N LYS A 257 33.28 2.89 4.92
CA LYS A 257 34.73 3.17 4.95
C LYS A 257 35.34 3.23 3.55
N LEU A 258 34.61 3.81 2.59
CA LEU A 258 35.07 3.91 1.21
C LEU A 258 36.29 4.85 1.12
N SER A 259 37.36 4.38 0.46
CA SER A 259 38.52 5.20 0.12
C SER A 259 38.14 6.32 -0.84
N ALA A 260 38.98 7.36 -0.97
CA ALA A 260 38.72 8.42 -1.95
C ALA A 260 38.56 7.89 -3.39
N GLY A 261 39.33 6.86 -3.76
CA GLY A 261 39.19 6.20 -5.06
C GLY A 261 37.89 5.40 -5.20
N ASP A 262 37.41 4.76 -4.12
CA ASP A 262 36.12 4.07 -4.09
C ASP A 262 34.94 5.04 -4.17
N ARG A 263 35.03 6.20 -3.52
CA ARG A 263 33.98 7.24 -3.59
C ARG A 263 33.79 7.73 -5.02
N THR A 264 34.88 8.05 -5.72
CA THR A 264 34.82 8.42 -7.15
C THR A 264 34.22 7.30 -8.02
N ARG A 265 34.54 6.03 -7.72
CA ARG A 265 33.92 4.88 -8.40
C ARG A 265 32.43 4.76 -8.09
N ALA A 266 32.03 4.97 -6.83
CA ALA A 266 30.65 4.92 -6.37
C ALA A 266 29.81 6.03 -7.03
N ASP A 267 30.33 7.25 -7.14
CA ASP A 267 29.64 8.38 -7.79
C ASP A 267 29.39 8.11 -9.28
N ARG A 268 30.40 7.59 -9.99
CA ARG A 268 30.24 7.19 -11.40
C ARG A 268 29.22 6.05 -11.54
N LEU A 269 29.35 5.01 -10.71
CA LEU A 269 28.44 3.88 -10.72
C LEU A 269 27.00 4.32 -10.45
N ALA A 270 26.77 5.24 -9.50
CA ALA A 270 25.44 5.76 -9.20
C ALA A 270 24.77 6.42 -10.42
N GLY A 271 25.54 7.09 -11.28
CA GLY A 271 25.06 7.60 -12.56
C GLY A 271 24.64 6.48 -13.51
N GLU A 272 25.50 5.47 -13.69
CA GLU A 272 25.24 4.29 -14.53
C GLU A 272 23.99 3.51 -14.05
N LEU A 273 23.81 3.39 -12.73
CA LEU A 273 22.66 2.71 -12.15
C LEU A 273 21.34 3.45 -12.42
N LYS A 274 21.33 4.78 -12.30
CA LYS A 274 20.15 5.60 -12.61
C LYS A 274 19.80 5.56 -14.10
N GLU A 275 20.82 5.58 -14.96
CA GLU A 275 20.59 5.54 -16.41
C GLU A 275 20.07 4.17 -16.85
N GLY A 276 20.61 3.07 -16.30
CA GLY A 276 20.09 1.74 -16.60
C GLY A 276 18.63 1.53 -16.17
N ASP A 277 18.16 2.21 -15.10
CA ASP A 277 16.73 2.19 -14.75
C ASP A 277 15.86 2.90 -15.80
N ARG A 278 16.32 4.06 -16.30
CA ARG A 278 15.63 4.82 -17.35
C ARG A 278 15.62 4.07 -18.67
N GLU A 279 16.72 3.41 -19.01
CA GLU A 279 16.84 2.61 -20.22
C GLU A 279 15.80 1.48 -20.21
N ILE A 280 15.72 0.71 -19.12
CA ILE A 280 14.68 -0.33 -18.96
C ILE A 280 13.29 0.29 -19.05
N ALA A 281 13.02 1.39 -18.34
CA ALA A 281 11.72 2.03 -18.39
C ALA A 281 11.34 2.53 -19.82
N SER A 282 12.33 2.89 -20.65
CA SER A 282 12.13 3.34 -22.04
C SER A 282 11.97 2.20 -23.05
N GLN A 283 12.50 1.01 -22.74
CA GLN A 283 12.44 -0.17 -23.61
C GLN A 283 11.12 -0.94 -23.48
N HIS A 284 10.36 -0.69 -22.42
CA HIS A 284 9.08 -1.34 -22.16
C HIS A 284 7.90 -0.38 -22.38
N PRO A 285 6.69 -0.90 -22.66
CA PRO A 285 5.48 -0.09 -22.65
C PRO A 285 5.31 0.64 -21.31
N ALA A 286 4.63 1.80 -21.32
CA ALA A 286 4.37 2.56 -20.09
C ALA A 286 3.63 1.76 -19.01
N GLU A 287 2.88 0.72 -19.41
CA GLU A 287 2.21 -0.21 -18.52
C GLU A 287 2.46 -1.66 -18.96
N VAL A 288 2.83 -2.52 -18.03
CA VAL A 288 3.15 -3.94 -18.26
C VAL A 288 2.39 -4.82 -17.29
N GLU A 289 2.27 -6.11 -17.60
CA GLU A 289 1.64 -7.06 -16.68
C GLU A 289 2.39 -7.12 -15.36
N ALA A 290 1.67 -7.35 -14.26
CA ALA A 290 2.25 -7.40 -12.92
C ALA A 290 3.42 -8.40 -12.80
N ALA A 291 3.29 -9.59 -13.40
CA ALA A 291 4.35 -10.59 -13.41
C ALA A 291 5.58 -10.14 -14.22
N GLU A 292 5.38 -9.40 -15.31
CA GLU A 292 6.47 -8.82 -16.10
C GLU A 292 7.21 -7.75 -15.29
N LEU A 293 6.49 -6.88 -14.58
CA LEU A 293 7.09 -5.87 -13.72
C LEU A 293 7.92 -6.48 -12.58
N VAL A 294 7.45 -7.57 -11.98
CA VAL A 294 8.21 -8.34 -10.97
C VAL A 294 9.50 -8.86 -11.57
N LYS A 295 9.42 -9.52 -12.73
CA LYS A 295 10.59 -10.07 -13.42
C LYS A 295 11.61 -8.98 -13.77
N MET A 296 11.17 -7.87 -14.36
CA MET A 296 12.03 -6.72 -14.66
C MET A 296 12.73 -6.19 -13.42
N ALA A 297 12.01 -6.08 -12.29
CA ALA A 297 12.56 -5.60 -11.04
C ALA A 297 13.61 -6.56 -10.44
N GLU A 298 13.36 -7.88 -10.51
CA GLU A 298 14.30 -8.92 -10.08
C GLU A 298 15.58 -8.92 -10.93
N GLU A 299 15.45 -8.95 -12.26
CA GLU A 299 16.59 -8.91 -13.19
C GLU A 299 17.42 -7.64 -12.99
N ARG A 300 16.75 -6.49 -12.86
CA ARG A 300 17.45 -5.22 -12.61
C ARG A 300 18.19 -5.22 -11.29
N ARG A 301 17.56 -5.69 -10.20
CA ARG A 301 18.20 -5.78 -8.88
C ARG A 301 19.45 -6.66 -8.91
N THR A 302 19.39 -7.81 -9.58
CA THR A 302 20.55 -8.70 -9.74
C THR A 302 21.69 -8.00 -10.46
N ALA A 303 21.41 -7.37 -11.61
CA ALA A 303 22.42 -6.64 -12.37
C ALA A 303 23.04 -5.46 -11.58
N VAL A 304 22.23 -4.75 -10.78
CA VAL A 304 22.69 -3.67 -9.90
C VAL A 304 23.67 -4.21 -8.85
N ARG A 305 23.29 -5.29 -8.15
CA ARG A 305 24.13 -5.92 -7.11
C ARG A 305 25.45 -6.42 -7.70
N GLU A 306 25.41 -7.09 -8.85
CA GLU A 306 26.63 -7.54 -9.56
C GLU A 306 27.55 -6.37 -9.93
N SER A 307 26.98 -5.26 -10.41
CA SER A 307 27.74 -4.06 -10.77
C SER A 307 28.44 -3.44 -9.56
N ILE A 308 27.75 -3.35 -8.41
CA ILE A 308 28.33 -2.87 -7.15
C ILE A 308 29.43 -3.81 -6.64
N ALA A 309 29.17 -5.12 -6.66
CA ALA A 309 30.13 -6.12 -6.21
C ALA A 309 31.41 -6.11 -7.05
N LYS A 310 31.28 -5.88 -8.36
CA LYS A 310 32.42 -5.76 -9.30
C LYS A 310 33.19 -4.45 -9.13
N ALA A 311 32.51 -3.34 -8.90
CA ALA A 311 33.14 -2.02 -8.86
C ALA A 311 33.77 -1.66 -7.50
N LEU A 312 33.16 -2.10 -6.40
CA LEU A 312 33.54 -1.72 -5.03
C LEU A 312 33.97 -2.92 -4.19
N SER A 313 33.19 -4.00 -4.20
CA SER A 313 33.46 -5.34 -3.66
C SER A 313 32.18 -6.01 -3.17
N LYS A 314 32.20 -7.34 -3.00
CA LYS A 314 31.08 -8.12 -2.44
C LYS A 314 30.69 -7.71 -1.01
N PRO A 315 31.62 -7.44 -0.06
CA PRO A 315 31.25 -6.94 1.26
C PRO A 315 30.53 -5.59 1.23
N VAL A 316 30.93 -4.67 0.33
CA VAL A 316 30.26 -3.37 0.15
C VAL A 316 28.85 -3.56 -0.37
N GLU A 317 28.66 -4.40 -1.41
CA GLU A 317 27.33 -4.72 -1.93
C GLU A 317 26.42 -5.28 -0.84
N ARG A 318 26.89 -6.29 -0.10
CA ARG A 318 26.11 -6.91 0.98
C ARG A 318 25.65 -5.88 1.99
N ARG A 319 26.58 -5.04 2.47
CA ARG A 319 26.26 -4.04 3.49
C ARG A 319 25.33 -2.94 2.97
N LEU A 320 25.45 -2.58 1.70
CA LEU A 320 24.56 -1.62 1.06
C LEU A 320 23.13 -2.17 0.93
N SER A 321 22.99 -3.45 0.59
CA SER A 321 21.70 -4.17 0.56
C SER A 321 21.03 -4.24 1.93
N GLU A 322 21.81 -4.50 3.00
CA GLU A 322 21.36 -4.42 4.40
C GLU A 322 20.82 -3.03 4.74
N ILE A 323 21.60 -1.97 4.47
CA ILE A 323 21.20 -0.57 4.70
C ILE A 323 19.93 -0.22 3.91
N LEU A 324 19.81 -0.68 2.66
CA LEU A 324 18.64 -0.44 1.84
C LEU A 324 17.37 -1.04 2.47
N ARG A 325 17.44 -2.29 2.94
CA ARG A 325 16.30 -2.95 3.60
C ARG A 325 15.91 -2.26 4.90
N GLN A 326 16.90 -1.89 5.73
CA GLN A 326 16.66 -1.10 6.94
C GLN A 326 15.93 0.21 6.64
N ASN A 327 16.32 0.89 5.55
CA ASN A 327 15.69 2.15 5.16
C ASN A 327 14.32 1.96 4.52
N GLN A 328 14.06 0.85 3.83
CA GLN A 328 12.75 0.57 3.23
C GLN A 328 11.72 0.10 4.25
N GLY A 329 12.13 -0.70 5.23
CA GLY A 329 11.24 -1.43 6.14
C GLY A 329 10.67 -2.70 5.51
N LEU A 330 10.07 -3.55 6.33
CA LEU A 330 9.56 -4.87 5.92
C LEU A 330 8.44 -4.75 4.89
N LEU A 331 7.41 -3.93 5.16
CA LEU A 331 6.25 -3.86 4.25
C LEU A 331 6.61 -3.34 2.85
N PRO A 332 7.32 -2.20 2.69
CA PRO A 332 7.76 -1.77 1.37
C PRO A 332 8.73 -2.77 0.75
N GLY A 333 9.61 -3.37 1.55
CA GLY A 333 10.53 -4.43 1.12
C GLY A 333 9.81 -5.64 0.51
N LEU A 334 8.75 -6.15 1.16
CA LEU A 334 7.96 -7.28 0.66
C LEU A 334 7.28 -7.00 -0.68
N ARG A 335 6.91 -5.74 -0.95
CA ARG A 335 6.31 -5.33 -2.24
C ARG A 335 7.35 -5.08 -3.31
N ALA A 336 8.52 -4.59 -2.89
CA ALA A 336 9.64 -4.25 -3.75
C ALA A 336 10.48 -5.46 -4.13
N ASP A 337 10.58 -6.46 -3.25
CA ASP A 337 11.56 -7.54 -3.27
C ASP A 337 10.95 -8.91 -2.92
N PRO A 338 10.62 -9.73 -3.92
CA PRO A 338 10.16 -11.09 -3.68
C PRO A 338 11.19 -11.97 -2.95
N GLU A 339 12.48 -11.63 -2.99
CA GLU A 339 13.50 -12.37 -2.21
C GLU A 339 13.29 -12.21 -0.71
N ILE A 340 12.71 -11.10 -0.24
CA ILE A 340 12.42 -10.91 1.19
C ILE A 340 11.32 -11.89 1.63
N ALA A 341 10.22 -11.96 0.87
CA ALA A 341 9.14 -12.90 1.18
C ALA A 341 9.63 -14.37 1.14
N ARG A 342 10.51 -14.70 0.17
CA ARG A 342 11.12 -16.04 0.04
C ARG A 342 12.13 -16.32 1.17
N GLY A 343 12.95 -15.35 1.52
CA GLY A 343 13.98 -15.47 2.55
C GLY A 343 13.39 -15.66 3.94
N ILE A 344 12.35 -14.89 4.28
CA ILE A 344 11.59 -15.03 5.53
C ILE A 344 10.64 -16.25 5.48
N ALA A 345 10.45 -16.86 4.31
CA ALA A 345 9.53 -17.98 4.11
C ALA A 345 8.09 -17.66 4.56
N LEU A 346 7.54 -16.52 4.13
CA LEU A 346 6.16 -16.14 4.45
C LEU A 346 5.15 -17.12 3.83
N THR A 347 4.18 -17.56 4.63
CA THR A 347 3.10 -18.42 4.15
C THR A 347 2.05 -17.64 3.36
N PRO A 348 1.23 -18.31 2.52
CA PRO A 348 0.09 -17.67 1.88
C PRO A 348 -0.87 -17.00 2.88
N GLN A 349 -1.09 -17.63 4.05
CA GLN A 349 -1.92 -17.05 5.11
C GLN A 349 -1.32 -15.76 5.67
N GLN A 350 -0.02 -15.73 5.96
CA GLN A 350 0.67 -14.52 6.45
C GLN A 350 0.63 -13.38 5.43
N LEU A 351 0.82 -13.69 4.14
CA LEU A 351 0.69 -12.68 3.08
C LEU A 351 -0.73 -12.11 3.01
N GLN A 352 -1.75 -12.92 3.27
CA GLN A 352 -3.14 -12.48 3.36
C GLN A 352 -3.38 -11.61 4.60
N GLU A 353 -2.81 -11.96 5.76
CA GLU A 353 -2.89 -11.16 6.99
C GLU A 353 -2.24 -9.78 6.79
N ILE A 354 -1.07 -9.71 6.14
CA ILE A 354 -0.42 -8.44 5.79
C ILE A 354 -1.34 -7.59 4.90
N ALA A 355 -2.00 -8.23 3.92
CA ALA A 355 -2.98 -7.56 3.05
C ALA A 355 -4.15 -6.98 3.86
N LEU A 356 -4.65 -7.75 4.82
CA LEU A 356 -5.75 -7.34 5.70
C LEU A 356 -5.34 -6.20 6.62
N LEU A 357 -4.15 -6.26 7.23
CA LEU A 357 -3.61 -5.19 8.07
C LEU A 357 -3.42 -3.88 7.29
N PHE A 358 -3.16 -3.97 5.98
CA PHE A 358 -3.08 -2.81 5.10
C PHE A 358 -4.45 -2.24 4.71
N GLN A 359 -5.43 -3.11 4.44
CA GLN A 359 -6.76 -2.72 3.96
C GLN A 359 -7.69 -2.24 5.09
N SER A 360 -7.71 -2.96 6.20
CA SER A 360 -8.19 -2.42 7.47
C SER A 360 -7.18 -1.34 7.84
N GLY A 361 -7.44 -0.05 8.02
CA GLY A 361 -6.38 0.92 8.38
C GLY A 361 -5.68 0.72 9.76
N THR A 362 -5.32 -0.51 10.15
CA THR A 362 -4.56 -0.87 11.37
C THR A 362 -3.12 -0.39 11.27
N LEU A 363 -2.50 -0.54 10.11
CA LEU A 363 -1.20 0.07 9.88
C LEU A 363 -1.31 1.60 9.98
N PRO A 364 -0.32 2.29 10.58
CA PRO A 364 -0.31 3.74 10.63
C PRO A 364 -0.42 4.33 9.22
N ARG A 365 -0.81 5.60 9.12
CA ARG A 365 -0.82 6.28 7.82
C ARG A 365 0.59 6.79 7.53
N PRO A 366 1.07 6.68 6.27
CA PRO A 366 2.33 7.32 5.91
C PRO A 366 2.20 8.83 6.16
N PRO A 367 3.25 9.48 6.68
CA PRO A 367 3.25 10.91 6.92
C PRO A 367 3.03 11.66 5.62
N ARG A 368 2.35 12.80 5.72
CA ARG A 368 2.11 13.68 4.56
C ARG A 368 3.24 14.69 4.50
N PRO A 369 3.66 15.10 3.28
CA PRO A 369 4.58 16.22 3.15
C PRO A 369 4.04 17.44 3.90
N THR A 370 4.80 17.89 4.89
CA THR A 370 4.60 19.18 5.57
C THR A 370 5.51 20.22 4.92
N ASP A 371 5.35 21.49 5.29
CA ASP A 371 6.22 22.57 4.79
C ASP A 371 7.67 22.48 5.32
N ASP A 372 7.96 21.55 6.24
CA ASP A 372 9.31 21.26 6.75
C ASP A 372 9.83 19.91 6.23
N PRO A 373 10.78 19.90 5.28
CA PRO A 373 11.35 18.68 4.72
C PRO A 373 12.13 17.82 5.75
N GLY A 374 12.71 18.43 6.79
CA GLY A 374 13.52 17.72 7.78
C GLY A 374 12.68 16.85 8.72
N ASP A 375 11.52 17.37 9.12
CA ASP A 375 10.54 16.66 9.95
C ASP A 375 9.96 15.44 9.21
N LEU A 376 9.71 15.57 7.89
CA LEU A 376 9.13 14.49 7.08
C LEU A 376 9.97 13.20 7.08
N GLN A 377 11.29 13.32 7.04
CA GLN A 377 12.19 12.14 7.04
C GLN A 377 12.14 11.39 8.37
N GLY A 378 12.15 12.12 9.49
CA GLY A 378 11.99 11.54 10.83
C GLY A 378 10.64 10.85 11.00
N GLN A 379 9.57 11.49 10.51
CA GLN A 379 8.23 10.90 10.50
C GLN A 379 8.16 9.61 9.66
N PHE A 380 8.80 9.56 8.49
CA PHE A 380 8.80 8.34 7.67
C PHE A 380 9.57 7.20 8.34
N ARG A 381 10.66 7.50 9.05
CA ARG A 381 11.39 6.51 9.84
C ARG A 381 10.52 5.93 10.94
N GLU A 382 9.87 6.80 11.72
CA GLU A 382 8.97 6.37 12.80
C GLU A 382 7.78 5.59 12.25
N TYR A 383 7.21 6.02 11.12
CA TYR A 383 6.17 5.29 10.41
C TYR A 383 6.62 3.87 10.04
N ARG A 384 7.80 3.72 9.41
CA ARG A 384 8.35 2.42 9.02
C ARG A 384 8.58 1.52 10.22
N ARG A 385 9.21 2.06 11.28
CA ARG A 385 9.42 1.35 12.55
C ARG A 385 8.11 0.78 13.10
N ARG A 386 7.06 1.61 13.19
CA ARG A 386 5.75 1.15 13.67
C ARG A 386 5.09 0.10 12.79
N VAL A 387 5.21 0.23 11.46
CA VAL A 387 4.71 -0.80 10.54
C VAL A 387 5.44 -2.12 10.76
N ASP A 388 6.77 -2.07 10.87
CA ASP A 388 7.60 -3.25 11.07
C ASP A 388 7.34 -3.89 12.43
N ASP A 389 7.17 -3.10 13.49
CA ASP A 389 6.81 -3.58 14.84
C ASP A 389 5.45 -4.34 14.79
N ILE A 390 4.42 -3.75 14.17
CA ILE A 390 3.10 -4.39 14.02
C ILE A 390 3.21 -5.69 13.22
N LEU A 391 3.93 -5.68 12.10
CA LEU A 391 4.08 -6.90 11.29
C LEU A 391 4.87 -7.98 12.01
N ALA A 392 5.91 -7.60 12.74
CA ALA A 392 6.72 -8.52 13.53
C ALA A 392 5.90 -9.16 14.65
N GLU A 393 5.04 -8.40 15.33
CA GLU A 393 4.20 -8.88 16.44
C GLU A 393 2.99 -9.69 15.97
N GLU A 394 2.28 -9.22 14.94
CA GLU A 394 0.98 -9.78 14.53
C GLU A 394 1.08 -10.88 13.47
N VAL A 395 2.16 -10.93 12.68
CA VAL A 395 2.26 -11.82 11.51
C VAL A 395 3.44 -12.78 11.59
N LEU A 396 4.62 -12.28 11.96
CA LEU A 396 5.85 -13.08 11.91
C LEU A 396 6.02 -13.99 13.13
N THR A 397 6.54 -15.19 12.91
CA THR A 397 7.05 -16.04 13.99
C THR A 397 8.39 -15.51 14.54
N GLU A 398 8.85 -15.98 15.70
CA GLU A 398 10.16 -15.58 16.24
C GLU A 398 11.31 -15.94 15.29
N GLU A 399 11.27 -17.12 14.66
CA GLU A 399 12.28 -17.54 13.68
C GLU A 399 12.30 -16.63 12.44
N GLN A 400 11.13 -16.19 11.99
CA GLN A 400 10.98 -15.25 10.87
C GLN A 400 11.46 -13.84 11.24
N ARG A 401 11.21 -13.40 12.49
CA ARG A 401 11.75 -12.14 13.03
C ARG A 401 13.28 -12.18 13.07
N GLU A 402 13.87 -13.30 13.50
CA GLU A 402 15.32 -13.48 13.50
C GLU A 402 15.88 -13.45 12.09
N THR A 403 15.26 -14.16 11.15
CA THR A 403 15.65 -14.14 9.73
C THR A 403 15.61 -12.72 9.16
N TRP A 404 14.58 -11.93 9.50
CA TRP A 404 14.51 -10.53 9.09
C TRP A 404 15.63 -9.67 9.70
N ARG A 405 15.97 -9.88 10.98
CA ARG A 405 17.13 -9.24 11.64
C ARG A 405 18.43 -9.59 10.92
N GLU A 406 18.65 -10.85 10.57
CA GLU A 406 19.84 -11.29 9.82
C GLU A 406 19.92 -10.66 8.41
N MET A 407 18.78 -10.58 7.70
CA MET A 407 18.71 -10.01 6.36
C MET A 407 18.94 -8.50 6.33
N THR A 408 18.57 -7.80 7.41
CA THR A 408 18.79 -6.37 7.60
C THR A 408 20.15 -6.07 8.23
N GLY A 409 20.77 -7.02 8.91
CA GLY A 409 22.09 -6.89 9.52
C GLY A 409 22.15 -5.88 10.65
N GLU A 410 23.36 -5.53 11.09
CA GLU A 410 23.57 -4.57 12.17
C GLU A 410 22.91 -3.21 11.86
N PRO A 411 22.12 -2.61 12.77
CA PRO A 411 21.48 -1.31 12.54
C PRO A 411 22.49 -0.24 12.12
N ALA A 412 22.20 0.47 11.04
CA ALA A 412 22.96 1.63 10.60
C ALA A 412 22.28 2.91 11.13
N ASP A 413 22.99 3.70 11.93
CA ASP A 413 22.50 5.02 12.36
C ASP A 413 22.70 6.06 11.25
N LEU A 414 21.98 5.87 10.14
CA LEU A 414 22.10 6.68 8.93
C LEU A 414 20.76 7.33 8.60
N GLN A 415 20.80 8.60 8.21
CA GLN A 415 19.61 9.34 7.83
C GLN A 415 19.53 9.48 6.32
N VAL A 416 19.14 8.42 5.60
CA VAL A 416 19.05 8.47 4.14
C VAL A 416 17.61 8.37 3.67
N PHE A 417 17.19 9.30 2.81
CA PHE A 417 15.89 9.24 2.20
C PHE A 417 15.94 8.38 0.93
N VAL A 418 15.53 7.12 1.08
CA VAL A 418 15.30 6.23 -0.06
C VAL A 418 13.81 6.19 -0.36
N LEU A 419 13.44 6.55 -1.58
CA LEU A 419 12.07 6.35 -2.05
C LEU A 419 11.80 4.85 -2.14
N PRO A 420 10.69 4.34 -1.58
CA PRO A 420 10.36 2.94 -1.72
C PRO A 420 10.15 2.63 -3.19
N PHE A 421 10.85 1.61 -3.69
CA PHE A 421 10.53 1.00 -4.97
C PHE A 421 9.18 0.32 -4.82
N LEU A 422 8.12 0.86 -5.44
CA LEU A 422 6.81 0.23 -5.42
C LEU A 422 6.36 -0.03 -6.85
N PRO A 423 6.59 -1.25 -7.38
CA PRO A 423 5.51 -1.90 -8.10
C PRO A 423 4.33 -1.86 -7.13
N ASN A 424 3.25 -1.18 -7.49
CA ASN A 424 2.06 -1.15 -6.65
C ASN A 424 1.34 -2.50 -6.77
N LEU A 425 2.05 -3.60 -6.52
CA LEU A 425 1.51 -4.95 -6.62
C LEU A 425 0.53 -5.13 -5.46
N PRO A 426 -0.71 -5.52 -5.74
CA PRO A 426 -1.61 -6.01 -4.71
C PRO A 426 -0.98 -7.22 -4.03
N PRO A 427 -1.17 -7.39 -2.71
CA PRO A 427 -0.87 -8.64 -2.04
C PRO A 427 -1.54 -9.81 -2.78
N GLY A 428 -0.78 -10.88 -3.09
CA GLY A 428 -1.29 -12.10 -3.73
C GLY A 428 -0.94 -12.29 -5.22
N VAL A 429 -0.55 -11.24 -5.95
CA VAL A 429 -0.20 -11.38 -7.39
C VAL A 429 1.09 -12.17 -7.61
N VAL A 430 2.03 -12.12 -6.65
CA VAL A 430 3.32 -12.82 -6.72
C VAL A 430 3.18 -14.36 -6.73
N GLN A 431 2.04 -14.90 -6.31
CA GLN A 431 1.84 -16.36 -6.25
C GLN A 431 1.39 -16.99 -7.58
N ALA A 432 0.85 -16.21 -8.52
CA ALA A 432 0.28 -16.76 -9.75
C ALA A 432 1.32 -17.04 -10.86
N SER A 433 2.60 -16.77 -10.62
CA SER A 433 3.66 -16.83 -11.64
C SER A 433 4.60 -18.04 -11.53
N ARG A 434 4.19 -19.10 -10.82
CA ARG A 434 4.95 -20.36 -10.76
C ARG A 434 4.22 -21.50 -11.46
#